data_AF-A0A2R4JUI7-F1
#
_entry.id   AF-A0A2R4JUI7-F1
#
_cell.length_a   1.000
_cell.length_b   1.000
_cell.length_c   1.000
_cell.angle_alpha   90.00
_cell.angle_beta   90.00
_cell.angle_gamma   90.00
#
_symmetry.space_group_name_H-M   'P 1'
#
loop_
_entity.id
_entity.type
_entity.pdbx_description
1 polymer ?
#
loop_
_entity_poly.entity_id
_entity_poly.type
_entity_poly.pdbx_seq_one_letter_code
_entity_poly.pdbx_strand_id
1 'polypeptide(L)'
;MITRPRAQRAIAAASLGLAVVAGGLATATAAQAYDTDTTTISCSAVKVRKAPSKTSTVLGIGYRHDKVVYDQWVYKKAEKTWYTRGTVTRKSDGKKIGRGYMIYNCANPYKTNPAPKPPVPK
;
A
#
# COMPACT_ATOMS: atom_id res chain seq x y z
N MET A 1 31.71 -36.11 21.99
CA MET A 1 32.87 -35.52 21.28
C MET A 1 32.41 -35.05 19.92
N ILE A 2 32.87 -33.85 19.55
CA ILE A 2 32.51 -33.05 18.38
C ILE A 2 33.03 -33.69 17.08
N THR A 3 32.28 -33.60 15.98
CA THR A 3 32.81 -33.15 14.68
C THR A 3 31.68 -32.89 13.67
N ARG A 4 31.45 -31.61 13.37
CA ARG A 4 30.98 -31.20 12.04
C ARG A 4 32.23 -31.02 11.16
N PRO A 5 32.19 -31.42 9.89
CA PRO A 5 32.95 -30.72 8.86
C PRO A 5 32.02 -29.78 8.10
N ARG A 6 32.49 -28.54 8.05
CA ARG A 6 32.02 -27.44 7.22
C ARG A 6 32.73 -27.55 5.87
N ALA A 7 32.10 -26.95 4.86
CA ALA A 7 32.73 -26.22 3.75
C ALA A 7 32.90 -26.93 2.39
N GLN A 8 32.39 -26.19 1.39
CA GLN A 8 32.97 -25.94 0.06
C GLN A 8 32.78 -27.01 -1.03
N ARG A 9 32.01 -26.67 -2.07
CA ARG A 9 32.53 -26.14 -3.35
C ARG A 9 31.38 -25.79 -4.31
N ALA A 10 31.51 -24.63 -4.95
CA ALA A 10 30.75 -24.24 -6.14
C ALA A 10 31.30 -24.96 -7.39
N ILE A 11 30.66 -24.70 -8.55
CA ILE A 11 30.93 -25.16 -9.94
C ILE A 11 30.10 -26.44 -10.24
N ALA A 12 29.30 -26.56 -11.30
CA ALA A 12 29.38 -26.07 -12.68
C ALA A 12 27.94 -25.98 -13.28
N ALA A 13 27.66 -24.98 -14.11
CA ALA A 13 27.64 -25.08 -15.57
C ALA A 13 26.29 -25.47 -16.20
N ALA A 14 25.71 -24.46 -16.84
CA ALA A 14 24.85 -24.47 -18.02
C ALA A 14 24.32 -25.83 -18.53
N SER A 15 23.00 -25.97 -18.47
CA SER A 15 22.24 -26.67 -19.50
C SER A 15 21.31 -25.67 -20.17
N LEU A 16 21.68 -25.25 -21.38
CA LEU A 16 20.79 -24.57 -22.33
C LEU A 16 19.68 -25.55 -22.73
N GLY A 17 18.59 -25.56 -21.97
CA GLY A 17 17.36 -26.25 -22.34
C GLY A 17 16.40 -25.26 -22.97
N LEU A 18 16.45 -25.11 -24.30
CA LEU A 18 15.39 -24.46 -25.06
C LEU A 18 14.15 -25.36 -25.00
N ALA A 19 13.24 -25.07 -24.08
CA ALA A 19 11.91 -25.67 -24.06
C ALA A 19 10.87 -24.57 -24.32
N VAL A 20 10.49 -24.43 -25.57
CA VAL A 20 9.31 -23.65 -25.98
C VAL A 20 8.08 -24.47 -25.57
N VAL A 21 7.62 -24.29 -24.33
CA VAL A 21 6.31 -24.79 -23.91
C VAL A 21 5.29 -23.70 -24.16
N ALA A 22 4.43 -24.00 -25.12
CA ALA A 22 3.28 -23.21 -25.50
C ALA A 22 2.30 -23.01 -24.34
N GLY A 23 1.73 -21.80 -24.30
CA GLY A 23 0.28 -21.67 -24.07
C GLY A 23 -0.19 -21.83 -22.63
N GLY A 24 0.27 -20.94 -21.75
CA GLY A 24 -0.36 -20.71 -20.47
C GLY A 24 0.09 -19.37 -19.93
N LEU A 25 -0.43 -18.28 -20.50
CA LEU A 25 -0.32 -16.95 -19.89
C LEU A 25 -1.10 -16.98 -18.57
N ALA A 26 -0.48 -17.54 -17.53
CA ALA A 26 -0.81 -17.20 -16.18
C ALA A 26 -0.56 -15.70 -16.09
N THR A 27 -1.63 -14.91 -16.21
CA THR A 27 -1.62 -13.52 -15.79
C THR A 27 -1.45 -13.52 -14.28
N ALA A 28 -0.21 -13.79 -13.83
CA ALA A 28 0.22 -13.39 -12.52
C ALA A 28 0.06 -11.87 -12.55
N THR A 29 -1.03 -11.37 -11.99
CA THR A 29 -1.17 -9.96 -11.67
C THR A 29 0.08 -9.64 -10.88
N ALA A 30 1.03 -8.94 -11.50
CA ALA A 30 2.13 -8.35 -10.79
C ALA A 30 1.47 -7.51 -9.70
N ALA A 31 1.45 -8.04 -8.48
CA ALA A 31 1.04 -7.28 -7.32
C ALA A 31 2.13 -6.24 -7.20
N GLN A 32 1.90 -5.07 -7.81
CA GLN A 32 2.76 -3.93 -7.63
C GLN A 32 2.76 -3.68 -6.13
N ALA A 33 3.88 -4.01 -5.49
CA ALA A 33 4.13 -3.61 -4.12
C ALA A 33 4.23 -2.09 -4.16
N TYR A 34 3.10 -1.44 -3.94
CA TYR A 34 3.09 -0.01 -3.74
C TYR A 34 4.02 0.30 -2.56
N ASP A 35 4.85 1.33 -2.70
CA ASP A 35 5.73 1.75 -1.61
C ASP A 35 4.89 2.01 -0.36
N THR A 36 5.21 1.29 0.71
CA THR A 36 4.61 1.48 2.01
C THR A 36 5.41 2.50 2.79
N ASP A 37 4.75 3.51 3.32
CA ASP A 37 5.39 4.51 4.17
C ASP A 37 4.39 4.99 5.24
N THR A 38 4.82 5.88 6.12
CA THR A 38 4.07 6.31 7.29
C THR A 38 3.73 7.78 7.26
N THR A 39 2.51 8.11 7.67
CA THR A 39 2.08 9.47 7.92
C THR A 39 1.25 9.51 9.20
N THR A 40 0.77 10.70 9.55
CA THR A 40 -0.20 10.91 10.62
C THR A 40 -1.41 11.63 10.09
N ILE A 41 -2.55 11.41 10.74
CA ILE A 41 -3.77 12.15 10.41
C ILE A 41 -3.60 13.62 10.84
N SER A 42 -3.77 14.55 9.90
CA SER A 42 -3.66 15.99 10.12
C SER A 42 -4.98 16.64 10.53
N CYS A 43 -6.10 16.11 10.02
CA CYS A 43 -7.45 16.55 10.36
C CYS A 43 -7.81 16.20 11.81
N SER A 44 -8.75 16.93 12.41
CA SER A 44 -9.27 16.60 13.75
C SER A 44 -9.89 15.19 13.79
N ALA A 45 -10.63 14.83 12.74
CA ALA A 45 -11.15 13.48 12.52
C ALA A 45 -11.30 13.19 11.02
N VAL A 46 -11.18 11.93 10.63
CA VAL A 46 -11.44 11.45 9.26
C VAL A 46 -12.08 10.06 9.29
N LYS A 47 -13.07 9.86 8.42
CA LYS A 47 -13.69 8.54 8.23
C LYS A 47 -12.77 7.64 7.43
N VAL A 48 -12.45 6.46 7.96
CA VAL A 48 -11.77 5.38 7.26
C VAL A 48 -12.83 4.52 6.58
N ARG A 49 -12.78 4.39 5.26
CA ARG A 49 -13.85 3.76 4.45
C ARG A 49 -13.37 2.50 3.74
N LYS A 50 -14.29 1.59 3.43
CA LYS A 50 -13.96 0.33 2.75
C LYS A 50 -13.50 0.53 1.30
N ALA A 51 -14.01 1.56 0.62
CA ALA A 51 -13.70 1.92 -0.76
C ALA A 51 -13.42 3.44 -0.88
N PRO A 52 -12.73 3.90 -1.95
CA PRO A 52 -12.39 5.32 -2.15
C PRO A 52 -13.62 6.13 -2.57
N SER A 53 -14.60 6.29 -1.68
CA SER A 53 -15.86 6.98 -1.96
C SER A 53 -16.48 7.58 -0.71
N LYS A 54 -17.04 8.79 -0.82
CA LYS A 54 -17.75 9.48 0.28
C LYS A 54 -18.98 8.72 0.81
N THR A 55 -19.55 7.81 0.03
CA THR A 55 -20.71 6.99 0.41
C THR A 55 -20.36 5.57 0.82
N SER A 56 -19.08 5.17 0.73
CA SER A 56 -18.65 3.84 1.14
C SER A 56 -18.77 3.64 2.65
N THR A 57 -19.07 2.41 3.07
CA THR A 57 -19.12 1.96 4.46
C THR A 57 -17.91 2.44 5.25
N VAL A 58 -18.18 3.01 6.42
CA VAL A 58 -17.16 3.48 7.36
C VAL A 58 -16.69 2.30 8.20
N LEU A 59 -15.38 2.01 8.15
CA LEU A 59 -14.71 1.01 8.99
C LEU A 59 -14.40 1.57 10.38
N GLY A 60 -14.20 2.90 10.47
CA GLY A 60 -14.02 3.61 11.73
C GLY A 60 -13.62 5.07 11.51
N ILE A 61 -13.25 5.74 12.59
CA ILE A 61 -12.83 7.14 12.57
C ILE A 61 -11.40 7.23 13.11
N GLY A 62 -10.51 7.76 12.27
CA GLY A 62 -9.17 8.14 12.70
C GLY A 62 -9.16 9.60 13.17
N TYR A 63 -8.35 9.89 14.19
CA TYR A 63 -8.23 11.20 14.81
C TYR A 63 -6.86 11.81 14.56
N ARG A 64 -6.75 13.12 14.81
CA ARG A 64 -5.48 13.84 14.68
C ARG A 64 -4.34 13.10 15.40
N HIS A 65 -3.19 13.00 14.74
CA HIS A 65 -1.98 12.29 15.20
C HIS A 65 -2.06 10.77 15.27
N ASP A 66 -3.18 10.14 14.89
CA ASP A 66 -3.19 8.70 14.64
C ASP A 66 -2.20 8.36 13.53
N LYS A 67 -1.47 7.26 13.70
CA LYS A 67 -0.48 6.79 12.74
C LYS A 67 -1.20 6.10 11.58
N VAL A 68 -0.80 6.43 10.35
CA VAL A 68 -1.27 5.78 9.14
C VAL A 68 -0.09 5.14 8.44
N VAL A 69 -0.13 3.82 8.27
CA VAL A 69 0.77 3.12 7.34
C VAL A 69 0.03 3.02 6.02
N TYR A 70 0.45 3.80 5.03
CA TYR A 70 -0.23 3.89 3.74
C TYR A 70 0.48 3.04 2.70
N ASP A 71 -0.29 2.61 1.71
CA ASP A 71 0.17 1.73 0.64
C ASP A 71 -0.48 2.03 -0.70
N GLN A 72 -1.32 3.05 -0.81
CA GLN A 72 -1.92 3.40 -2.10
C GLN A 72 -2.52 4.79 -2.07
N TRP A 73 -2.66 5.36 -3.26
CA TRP A 73 -3.40 6.60 -3.50
C TRP A 73 -4.31 6.41 -4.70
N VAL A 74 -5.55 6.88 -4.60
CA VAL A 74 -6.55 6.70 -5.64
C VAL A 74 -7.31 8.00 -5.88
N TYR A 75 -7.39 8.42 -7.13
CA TYR A 75 -8.28 9.49 -7.56
C TYR A 75 -9.61 8.93 -8.00
N LYS A 76 -10.70 9.34 -7.36
CA LYS A 76 -12.04 9.04 -7.85
C LYS A 76 -12.56 10.20 -8.69
N LYS A 77 -12.53 10.02 -10.01
CA LYS A 77 -12.97 11.02 -11.02
C LYS A 77 -14.37 11.57 -10.73
N ALA A 78 -15.34 10.67 -10.48
CA ALA A 78 -16.74 11.04 -10.21
C ALA A 78 -16.91 11.96 -8.99
N GLU A 79 -15.99 11.89 -8.02
CA GLU A 79 -16.04 12.71 -6.81
C GLU A 79 -14.99 13.83 -6.81
N LYS A 80 -14.18 13.92 -7.88
CA LYS A 80 -13.01 14.79 -8.00
C LYS A 80 -12.12 14.80 -6.75
N THR A 81 -11.98 13.64 -6.10
CA THR A 81 -11.38 13.52 -4.76
C THR A 81 -10.28 12.46 -4.76
N TRP A 82 -9.17 12.79 -4.08
CA TRP A 82 -8.09 11.85 -3.81
C TRP A 82 -8.28 11.14 -2.46
N TYR A 83 -7.94 9.86 -2.45
CA TYR A 83 -8.00 8.99 -1.29
C TYR A 83 -6.64 8.37 -1.03
N THR A 84 -6.24 8.33 0.24
CA THR A 84 -5.10 7.55 0.73
C THR A 84 -5.63 6.22 1.27
N ARG A 85 -5.06 5.10 0.82
CA ARG A 85 -5.32 3.78 1.40
C ARG A 85 -4.25 3.46 2.41
N GLY A 86 -4.66 3.01 3.59
CA GLY A 86 -3.71 2.60 4.62
C GLY A 86 -4.36 1.99 5.84
N THR A 87 -3.53 1.47 6.73
CA THR A 87 -3.93 0.99 8.05
C THR A 87 -3.76 2.09 9.07
N VAL A 88 -4.84 2.44 9.76
CA VAL A 88 -4.82 3.45 10.83
C VAL A 88 -4.61 2.77 12.18
N THR A 89 -3.67 3.29 12.97
CA THR A 89 -3.39 2.88 14.34
C THR A 89 -3.60 4.07 15.26
N ARG A 90 -4.50 3.93 16.22
CA ARG A 90 -4.81 4.97 17.19
C ARG A 90 -3.60 5.31 18.05
N LYS A 91 -3.36 6.61 18.25
CA LYS A 91 -2.27 7.07 19.12
C LYS A 91 -2.54 6.75 20.60
N SER A 92 -3.80 6.81 21.03
CA SER A 92 -4.17 6.68 22.44
C SER A 92 -3.95 5.29 23.03
N ASP A 93 -4.32 4.25 22.28
CA ASP A 93 -4.36 2.86 22.75
C ASP A 93 -3.62 1.87 21.83
N GLY A 94 -3.01 2.35 20.75
CA GLY A 94 -2.34 1.51 19.75
C GLY A 94 -3.30 0.63 18.94
N LYS A 95 -4.63 0.78 19.08
CA LYS A 95 -5.61 -0.08 18.42
C LYS A 95 -5.67 0.23 16.93
N LYS A 96 -5.60 -0.82 16.11
CA LYS A 96 -5.80 -0.72 14.67
C LYS A 96 -7.30 -0.56 14.36
N ILE A 97 -7.63 0.45 13.57
CA ILE A 97 -8.99 0.65 13.04
C ILE A 97 -9.24 -0.30 11.87
N GLY A 98 -8.19 -0.63 11.13
CA GLY A 98 -8.24 -1.48 9.94
C GLY A 98 -7.64 -0.78 8.72
N ARG A 99 -7.56 -1.52 7.61
CA ARG A 99 -7.07 -1.01 6.33
C ARG A 99 -8.23 -0.45 5.52
N GLY A 100 -8.16 0.82 5.15
CA GLY A 100 -9.21 1.49 4.38
C GLY A 100 -8.75 2.79 3.73
N TYR A 101 -9.71 3.52 3.17
CA TYR A 101 -9.52 4.75 2.41
C TYR A 101 -9.89 5.96 3.25
N MET A 102 -9.00 6.95 3.29
CA MET A 102 -9.18 8.23 3.97
C MET A 102 -9.07 9.35 2.93
N ILE A 103 -9.68 10.50 3.20
CA ILE A 103 -9.47 11.68 2.35
C ILE A 103 -8.00 12.06 2.38
N TYR A 104 -7.40 12.20 1.19
CA TYR A 104 -5.97 12.49 1.02
C TYR A 104 -5.50 13.66 1.88
N ASN A 105 -6.25 14.77 1.89
CA ASN A 105 -5.89 15.97 2.64
C ASN A 105 -5.74 15.72 4.16
N CYS A 106 -6.40 14.70 4.70
CA CYS A 106 -6.27 14.31 6.09
C CYS A 106 -5.15 13.30 6.35
N ALA A 107 -4.73 12.53 5.35
CA ALA A 107 -3.71 11.48 5.45
C ALA A 107 -2.67 11.65 4.34
N ASN A 108 -2.02 12.81 4.31
CA ASN A 108 -1.02 13.19 3.31
C ASN A 108 0.42 13.07 3.89
N PRO A 109 1.20 12.02 3.59
CA PRO A 109 2.64 11.92 3.90
C PRO A 109 3.49 13.08 3.39
N TYR A 110 3.13 13.70 2.27
CA TYR A 110 3.99 14.72 1.68
C TYR A 110 3.89 16.07 2.39
N LYS A 111 2.92 16.28 3.29
CA LYS A 111 2.66 17.49 4.12
C LYS A 111 2.52 18.84 3.38
N THR A 112 3.07 18.99 2.18
CA THR A 112 3.20 20.23 1.40
C THR A 112 2.80 20.07 -0.06
N ASN A 113 2.80 18.84 -0.61
CA ASN A 113 2.35 18.63 -1.99
C ASN A 113 0.82 18.47 -2.07
N PRO A 114 0.15 19.19 -3.01
CA PRO A 114 -1.22 18.88 -3.38
C PRO A 114 -1.27 17.42 -3.88
N ALA A 115 -2.44 16.80 -3.76
CA ALA A 115 -2.62 15.44 -4.22
C ALA A 115 -2.05 15.25 -5.64
N PRO A 116 -1.36 14.12 -5.93
CA PRO A 116 -0.72 13.90 -7.23
C PRO A 116 -1.69 14.31 -8.33
N LYS A 117 -1.28 15.13 -9.30
CA LYS A 117 -2.18 15.40 -10.42
C LYS A 117 -2.32 14.09 -11.19
N PRO A 118 -3.55 13.59 -11.45
CA PRO A 118 -3.68 12.42 -12.31
C PRO A 118 -3.08 12.78 -13.68
N PRO A 119 -2.36 11.86 -14.34
CA PRO A 119 -1.88 12.13 -15.69
C PRO A 119 -3.08 12.52 -16.56
N VAL A 120 -2.97 13.69 -17.20
CA VAL A 120 -3.94 14.11 -18.21
C VAL A 120 -3.73 13.17 -19.40
N PRO A 121 -4.74 12.39 -19.83
CA PRO A 121 -4.63 11.63 -21.07
C PRO A 121 -4.32 12.61 -22.20
N LYS A 122 -3.29 12.30 -23.01
CA LYS A 122 -2.98 13.06 -24.23
C LYS A 122 -4.07 12.83 -25.27
#